data_AF-A0A922WR09-F1
#
_entry.id   AF-A0A922WR09-F1
#
_cell.length_a   1.000
_cell.length_b   1.000
_cell.length_c   1.000
_cell.angle_alpha   90.00
_cell.angle_beta   90.00
_cell.angle_gamma   90.00
#
_symmetry.space_group_name_H-M   'P 1'
#
loop_
_entity.id
_entity.type
_entity.pdbx_description
1 polymer ?
#
loop_
_entity_poly.entity_id
_entity_poly.type
_entity_poly.pdbx_seq_one_letter_code
_entity_poly.pdbx_strand_id
1 'polypeptide(L)' 'IQNVGVIPGHRGVGLGRALVLKSLEGFRAAGRKRATLEVTATNHNAVELYRSLGFCVTRTMYREVNDDLLIST' A
#
# COMPACT_ATOMS: atom_id res chain seq x y z
N ILE A 1 3.74 -4.50 6.09
CA ILE A 1 3.08 -3.22 6.44
C ILE A 1 1.60 -3.49 6.39
N GLN A 2 0.84 -3.16 7.46
CA GLN A 2 -0.60 -3.44 7.49
C GLN A 2 -1.35 -2.43 6.62
N ASN A 3 -1.43 -1.16 7.04
CA ASN A 3 -2.10 -0.09 6.28
C ASN A 3 -1.23 1.17 6.20
N VAL A 4 -1.27 1.86 5.06
CA VAL A 4 -0.74 3.22 4.87
C VAL A 4 -1.74 4.01 4.06
N GLY A 5 -2.09 5.20 4.53
CA GLY A 5 -3.03 6.08 3.86
C GLY A 5 -2.66 7.55 4.06
N VAL A 6 -2.90 8.35 3.03
CA VAL A 6 -2.75 9.81 3.08
C VAL A 6 -4.11 10.43 2.74
N ILE A 7 -4.57 11.33 3.60
CA ILE A 7 -5.83 12.05 3.40
C ILE A 7 -5.79 12.88 2.12
N PRO A 8 -6.92 13.06 1.40
CA PRO A 8 -6.94 13.69 0.09
C PRO A 8 -6.20 15.02 0.00
N GLY A 9 -6.39 15.92 0.97
CA GLY A 9 -5.77 17.25 1.00
C GLY A 9 -4.24 17.27 1.15
N HIS A 10 -3.61 16.13 1.41
CA HIS A 10 -2.15 16.02 1.60
C HIS A 10 -1.51 15.02 0.62
N ARG A 11 -2.22 14.64 -0.45
CA ARG A 11 -1.68 13.78 -1.51
C ARG A 11 -0.76 14.57 -2.44
N GLY A 12 0.05 13.86 -3.23
CA GLY A 12 0.92 14.47 -4.25
C GLY A 12 2.21 15.11 -3.74
N VAL A 13 2.40 15.23 -2.42
CA VAL A 13 3.62 15.86 -1.83
C VAL A 13 4.63 14.85 -1.28
N GLY A 14 4.47 13.55 -1.56
CA GLY A 14 5.43 12.52 -1.18
C GLY A 14 5.29 11.93 0.23
N LEU A 15 4.24 12.28 0.99
CA LEU A 15 4.03 11.73 2.34
C LEU A 15 3.92 10.20 2.38
N GLY A 16 3.20 9.61 1.41
CA GLY A 16 3.10 8.15 1.32
C GLY A 16 4.46 7.48 1.17
N ARG A 17 5.35 8.09 0.36
CA ARG A 17 6.73 7.62 0.19
C ARG A 17 7.52 7.70 1.49
N ALA A 18 7.44 8.84 2.18
CA ALA A 18 8.14 9.06 3.44
C ALA A 18 7.71 8.05 4.52
N LEU A 19 6.39 7.80 4.65
CA LEU A 19 5.84 6.85 5.61
C LEU A 19 6.32 5.41 5.36
N VAL A 20 6.33 4.99 4.09
CA VAL A 20 6.79 3.64 3.72
C VAL A 20 8.29 3.50 3.98
N LEU A 21 9.09 4.48 3.55
CA LEU A 21 10.54 4.48 3.79
C LEU A 21 10.88 4.44 5.28
N LYS A 22 10.18 5.24 6.10
CA LYS A 22 10.41 5.24 7.55
C LYS A 22 10.07 3.89 8.18
N SER A 23 9.00 3.25 7.70
CA SER A 23 8.62 1.90 8.12
C SER A 23 9.69 0.87 7.75
N LEU A 24 10.21 0.92 6.52
CA LEU A 24 11.30 0.05 6.06
C LEU A 24 12.59 0.25 6.86
N GLU A 25 12.93 1.49 7.19
CA GLU A 25 14.07 1.80 8.07
C GLU A 25 13.91 1.16 9.44
N GLY A 26 12.72 1.29 10.06
CA GLY A 26 12.40 0.64 11.34
C GLY A 26 12.50 -0.89 11.27
N PHE A 27 12.01 -1.50 10.19
CA PHE A 27 12.15 -2.94 9.98
C PHE A 27 13.62 -3.37 9.85
N ARG A 28 14.43 -2.60 9.11
CA ARG A 28 15.86 -2.87 8.98
C ARG A 28 16.57 -2.75 10.32
N ALA A 29 16.27 -1.73 11.11
CA ALA A 29 16.81 -1.56 12.47
C ALA A 29 16.42 -2.72 13.40
N ALA A 30 15.22 -3.27 13.22
CA ALA A 30 14.75 -4.46 13.94
C ALA A 30 15.27 -5.80 13.34
N GLY A 31 16.24 -5.77 12.43
CA GLY A 31 16.85 -6.97 11.83
C GLY A 31 15.96 -7.72 10.83
N ARG A 32 14.87 -7.11 10.35
CA ARG A 32 13.98 -7.73 9.35
C ARG A 32 14.56 -7.53 7.95
N LYS A 33 14.62 -8.63 7.19
CA LYS A 33 15.19 -8.66 5.84
C LYS A 33 14.16 -8.51 4.72
N ARG A 34 12.86 -8.63 5.03
CA ARG A 34 11.77 -8.60 4.06
C ARG A 34 10.57 -7.84 4.62
N ALA A 35 9.91 -7.09 3.76
CA ALA A 35 8.63 -6.46 4.02
C ALA A 35 7.67 -6.79 2.88
N THR A 36 6.44 -7.14 3.23
CA THR A 36 5.35 -7.39 2.28
C THR A 36 4.17 -6.49 2.61
N LEU A 37 3.35 -6.22 1.59
CA LEU A 37 2.10 -5.48 1.69
C LEU A 37 1.15 -5.98 0.61
N GLU A 38 -0.13 -5.78 0.83
CA GLU A 38 -1.18 -6.05 -0.13
C GLU A 38 -1.74 -4.71 -0.62
N VAL A 39 -2.07 -4.64 -1.91
CA VAL A 39 -2.66 -3.45 -2.54
C VAL A 39 -3.66 -3.90 -3.59
N THR A 40 -4.81 -3.25 -3.64
CA THR A 40 -5.80 -3.48 -4.69
C THR A 40 -5.25 -2.97 -6.02
N ALA A 41 -5.38 -3.77 -7.09
CA ALA A 41 -4.83 -3.44 -8.41
C ALA A 41 -5.38 -2.12 -9.01
N THR A 42 -6.59 -1.72 -8.61
CA THR A 42 -7.23 -0.45 -9.01
C THR A 42 -6.60 0.78 -8.36
N ASN A 43 -5.81 0.62 -7.29
CA ASN A 43 -5.09 1.73 -6.66
C ASN A 43 -3.76 2.00 -7.35
N HIS A 44 -3.83 2.51 -8.58
CA HIS A 44 -2.67 2.76 -9.45
C HIS A 44 -1.60 3.61 -8.76
N ASN A 45 -2.00 4.67 -8.05
CA ASN A 45 -1.07 5.55 -7.32
C ASN A 45 -0.24 4.78 -6.27
N ALA A 46 -0.87 3.88 -5.51
CA ALA A 46 -0.17 3.08 -4.52
C ALA A 46 0.73 2.03 -5.19
N VAL A 47 0.25 1.37 -6.26
CA VAL A 47 1.04 0.40 -7.04
C VAL A 47 2.31 1.03 -7.60
N GLU A 48 2.21 2.20 -8.22
CA GLU A 48 3.35 2.94 -8.76
C GLU A 48 4.32 3.37 -7.66
N LEU A 49 3.80 3.88 -6.55
CA LEU A 49 4.62 4.24 -5.39
C LEU A 49 5.44 3.03 -4.90
N TYR A 50 4.81 1.88 -4.67
CA TYR A 50 5.51 0.70 -4.17
C TYR A 50 6.53 0.18 -5.18
N ARG A 51 6.21 0.16 -6.48
CA ARG A 51 7.19 -0.19 -7.54
C ARG A 51 8.39 0.77 -7.54
N SER A 52 8.16 2.07 -7.40
CA SER A 52 9.24 3.08 -7.32
C SER A 52 10.13 2.94 -6.09
N LEU A 53 9.69 2.20 -5.08
CA LEU A 53 10.42 1.89 -3.85
C LEU A 53 11.13 0.52 -3.93
N GLY A 54 11.06 -0.17 -5.06
CA GLY A 54 11.70 -1.46 -5.28
C GLY A 54 10.88 -2.67 -4.84
N PHE A 55 9.60 -2.50 -4.52
CA PHE A 55 8.70 -3.64 -4.33
C PHE A 55 8.38 -4.30 -5.67
N CYS A 56 8.31 -5.63 -5.64
CA CYS A 56 7.91 -6.45 -6.77
C CYS A 56 6.62 -7.21 -6.45
N VAL A 57 5.81 -7.49 -7.47
CA VAL A 57 4.61 -8.32 -7.32
C VAL A 57 5.05 -9.77 -7.10
N THR A 58 4.66 -10.35 -5.96
CA THR A 58 4.96 -11.75 -5.63
C THR A 58 3.75 -12.66 -5.80
N ARG A 59 2.54 -12.13 -5.58
CA ARG A 59 1.28 -12.87 -5.73
C ARG A 59 0.14 -11.90 -6.04
N THR A 60 -0.68 -12.27 -7.01
CA THR A 60 -1.97 -11.61 -7.28
C THR A 60 -3.08 -12.48 -6.71
N MET A 61 -3.97 -11.90 -5.92
CA MET A 61 -5.13 -12.59 -5.38
C MET A 61 -6.39 -11.91 -5.91
N TYR A 62 -7.35 -12.70 -6.36
CA TYR A 62 -8.70 -12.22 -6.64
C TYR A 62 -9.47 -12.23 -5.33
N ARG A 63 -10.05 -11.08 -4.98
CA ARG A 63 -10.96 -10.94 -3.86
C ARG A 63 -12.24 -10.35 -4.41
N GLU A 64 -13.36 -11.04 -4.19
CA GLU A 64 -14.68 -10.49 -4.48
C GLU A 64 -14.84 -9.22 -3.64
N VAL A 65 -15.13 -8.12 -4.32
CA VAL A 65 -15.51 -6.88 -3.66
C VAL A 65 -17.00 -7.01 -3.41
N ASN A 66 -17.38 -7.50 -2.23
CA ASN A 66 -18.77 -7.50 -1.80
C ASN A 66 -19.19 -6.04 -1.57
N ASP A 67 -19.79 -5.44 -2.58
CA ASP A 67 -20.48 -4.15 -2.51
C ASP A 67 -21.89 -4.39 -1.93
N ASP A 68 -21.96 -4.94 -0.71
CA ASP A 68 -23.21 -5.29 -0.02
C ASP A 68 -23.96 -4.06 0.54
N LEU A 69 -23.93 -2.91 -0.16
CA LEU A 69 -24.63 -1.69 0.25
C LEU A 69 -25.47 -1.01 -0.85
N LEU A 70 -25.63 -1.61 -2.03
CA LEU A 70 -26.43 -1.00 -3.11
C LEU A 70 -27.75 -1.69 -3.46
N ILE A 71 -28.22 -2.67 -2.68
CA ILE A 71 -29.59 -3.21 -2.87
C ILE A 71 -30.32 -3.35 -1.53
N SER A 72 -30.58 -2.21 -0.89
CA SER A 72 -31.77 -2.07 -0.04
C SER A 72 -32.74 -1.17 -0.80
N THR A 73 -33.65 -1.79 -1.54
CA THR A 73 -34.88 -1.18 -2.06
C THR A 73 -36.02 -2.13 -1.73
#